data_AF-A0A2N9WJL8-F1
#
_entry.id   AF-A0A2N9WJL8-F1
#
_cell.length_a   1.000
_cell.length_b   1.000
_cell.length_c   1.000
_cell.angle_alpha   90.00
_cell.angle_beta   90.00
_cell.angle_gamma   90.00
#
_symmetry.space_group_name_H-M   'P 1'
#
loop_
_entity.id
_entity.type
_entity.pdbx_description
1 polymer ?
#
loop_
_entity_poly.entity_id
_entity_poly.type
_entity_poly.pdbx_seq_one_letter_code
_entity_poly.pdbx_strand_id
1 'polypeptide(L)'
;MFSAFNSIDYRSIRASTPAETAVKRLNGIGEVLSGLDISAIHTQDDKTRALWTLDTADKCIRMIVTEFRTAPAREQVVRKAKSLVDLIELARDEISNYRDDGRVLS
;
A
#
# COMPACT_ATOMS: atom_id res chain seq x y z
N MET A 1 6.68 11.63 -9.28
CA MET A 1 5.28 11.96 -8.93
C MET A 1 4.37 11.18 -9.86
N PHE A 2 3.62 10.20 -9.36
CA PHE A 2 2.78 9.32 -10.18
C PHE A 2 1.33 9.80 -10.19
N SER A 3 0.85 10.25 -11.35
CA SER A 3 -0.49 10.87 -11.54
C SER A 3 -1.63 9.86 -11.74
N ALA A 4 -1.47 8.61 -11.33
CA ALA A 4 -2.41 7.52 -11.64
C ALA A 4 -3.61 7.39 -10.68
N PHE A 5 -3.68 8.20 -9.63
CA PHE A 5 -4.65 7.99 -8.54
C PHE A 5 -5.74 9.06 -8.42
N ASN A 6 -5.84 10.00 -9.38
CA ASN A 6 -6.70 11.18 -9.26
C ASN A 6 -8.18 10.97 -9.63
N SER A 7 -8.74 9.78 -9.44
CA SER A 7 -10.17 9.53 -9.66
C SER A 7 -10.76 8.80 -8.46
N ILE A 8 -11.10 9.57 -7.44
CA ILE A 8 -11.93 9.10 -6.32
C ILE A 8 -13.22 9.90 -6.36
N ASP A 9 -14.23 9.28 -6.98
CA ASP A 9 -15.57 9.80 -7.15
C ASP A 9 -16.29 9.83 -5.78
N TYR A 10 -16.60 11.03 -5.30
CA TYR A 10 -17.18 11.33 -3.99
C TYR A 10 -18.69 10.99 -3.90
N ARG A 11 -19.27 10.36 -4.94
CA ARG A 11 -20.71 10.05 -5.02
C ARG A 11 -21.02 8.60 -4.67
N SER A 12 -21.24 8.29 -3.38
CA SER A 12 -22.24 7.27 -3.06
C SER A 12 -22.65 7.26 -1.58
N ILE A 13 -23.75 7.94 -1.28
CA ILE A 13 -24.63 7.64 -0.13
C ILE A 13 -25.53 6.47 -0.56
N ARG A 14 -24.92 5.33 -0.86
CA ARG A 14 -25.57 4.03 -1.06
C ARG A 14 -24.98 3.12 0.01
N ALA A 15 -25.80 2.26 0.62
CA ALA A 15 -25.28 1.19 1.48
C ALA A 15 -24.24 0.41 0.65
N SER A 16 -22.97 0.64 0.95
CA SER A 16 -21.86 0.04 0.21
C SER A 16 -21.91 -1.45 0.53
N THR A 17 -21.88 -2.29 -0.51
CA THR A 17 -21.74 -3.73 -0.29
C THR A 17 -20.49 -3.99 0.55
N PRO A 18 -20.41 -5.09 1.32
CA PRO A 18 -19.21 -5.40 2.09
C PRO A 18 -17.92 -5.34 1.25
N ALA A 19 -17.99 -5.80 -0.01
CA ALA A 19 -16.87 -5.74 -0.95
C ALA A 19 -16.51 -4.31 -1.35
N GLU A 20 -17.47 -3.44 -1.64
CA GLU A 20 -17.22 -2.02 -1.92
C GLU A 20 -16.58 -1.32 -0.72
N THR A 21 -17.02 -1.63 0.50
CA THR A 21 -16.42 -1.12 1.74
C THR A 21 -14.97 -1.63 1.92
N ALA A 22 -14.70 -2.89 1.59
CA ALA A 22 -13.33 -3.42 1.60
C ALA A 22 -12.44 -2.73 0.55
N VAL A 23 -12.95 -2.52 -0.67
CA VAL A 23 -12.23 -1.77 -1.72
C VAL A 23 -11.94 -0.33 -1.29
N LYS A 24 -12.89 0.36 -0.63
CA LYS A 24 -12.66 1.69 -0.06
C LYS A 24 -11.55 1.68 1.00
N ARG A 25 -11.54 0.69 1.91
CA ARG A 25 -10.46 0.52 2.89
C ARG A 25 -9.10 0.29 2.22
N LEU A 26 -9.05 -0.56 1.19
CA LEU A 26 -7.84 -0.80 0.39
C LEU A 26 -7.36 0.48 -0.33
N ASN A 27 -8.28 1.28 -0.88
CA ASN A 27 -7.95 2.57 -1.49
C ASN A 27 -7.33 3.53 -0.46
N GLY A 28 -7.93 3.66 0.72
CA GLY A 28 -7.38 4.52 1.79
C GLY A 28 -5.98 4.09 2.24
N ILE A 29 -5.69 2.78 2.28
CA ILE A 29 -4.33 2.29 2.53
C ILE A 29 -3.39 2.74 1.40
N GLY A 30 -3.81 2.59 0.13
CA GLY A 30 -3.03 3.05 -1.02
C GLY A 30 -2.75 4.56 -1.01
N GLU A 31 -3.72 5.38 -0.62
CA GLU A 31 -3.56 6.83 -0.47
C GLU A 31 -2.51 7.18 0.59
N VAL A 32 -2.57 6.55 1.77
CA VAL A 32 -1.56 6.75 2.81
C VAL A 32 -0.17 6.36 2.32
N LEU A 33 -0.05 5.21 1.63
CA LEU A 33 1.22 4.75 1.08
C LEU A 33 1.77 5.64 -0.04
N SER A 34 0.90 6.28 -0.83
CA SER A 34 1.32 7.23 -1.87
C SER A 34 2.02 8.48 -1.32
N GLY A 35 1.84 8.77 -0.03
CA GLY A 35 2.55 9.83 0.67
C GLY A 35 3.93 9.42 1.17
N LEU A 36 4.34 8.16 1.00
CA LEU A 36 5.67 7.71 1.38
C LEU A 36 6.71 8.24 0.38
N ASP A 37 7.45 9.26 0.79
CA ASP A 37 8.54 9.83 -0.01
C ASP A 37 9.87 9.13 0.32
N ILE A 38 10.30 8.25 -0.58
CA ILE A 38 11.57 7.50 -0.46
C ILE A 38 12.77 8.47 -0.49
N SER A 39 12.66 9.59 -1.20
CA SER A 39 13.75 10.57 -1.29
C SER A 39 14.04 11.26 0.04
N ALA A 40 13.05 11.31 0.94
CA ALA A 40 13.18 11.86 2.29
C ALA A 40 13.81 10.89 3.30
N ILE A 41 14.16 9.66 2.89
CA ILE A 41 14.77 8.65 3.77
C ILE A 41 16.28 8.91 3.85
N HIS A 42 16.72 9.63 4.88
CA HIS A 42 18.12 10.02 5.01
C HIS A 42 18.88 9.28 6.10
N THR A 43 18.18 8.68 7.06
CA THR A 43 18.76 7.98 8.22
C THR A 43 18.34 6.52 8.30
N GLN A 44 19.03 5.75 9.14
CA GLN A 44 18.63 4.37 9.40
C GLN A 44 17.27 4.31 10.12
N ASP A 45 16.97 5.32 10.92
CA ASP A 45 15.68 5.44 11.61
C ASP A 45 14.56 5.76 10.61
N ASP A 46 14.81 6.62 9.62
CA ASP A 46 13.86 6.86 8.52
C ASP A 46 13.56 5.57 7.76
N LYS A 47 14.60 4.82 7.41
CA LYS A 47 14.48 3.52 6.74
C LYS A 47 13.66 2.54 7.58
N THR A 48 13.97 2.43 8.86
CA THR A 48 13.26 1.54 9.79
C THR A 48 11.78 1.93 9.91
N ARG A 49 11.49 3.23 10.04
CA ARG A 49 10.11 3.74 10.09
C ARG A 49 9.35 3.44 8.80
N ALA A 50 9.96 3.70 7.64
CA ALA A 50 9.34 3.45 6.34
C ALA A 50 9.03 1.95 6.13
N LEU A 51 9.98 1.07 6.44
CA LEU A 51 9.78 -0.38 6.36
C LEU A 51 8.68 -0.85 7.32
N TRP A 52 8.62 -0.28 8.54
CA TRP A 52 7.57 -0.62 9.49
C TRP A 52 6.17 -0.17 9.04
N THR A 53 6.07 1.00 8.40
CA THR A 53 4.84 1.46 7.75
C THR A 53 4.40 0.48 6.65
N LEU A 54 5.32 0.03 5.80
CA LEU A 54 5.04 -0.94 4.73
C LEU A 54 4.62 -2.31 5.24
N ASP A 55 5.22 -2.80 6.32
CA ASP A 55 4.80 -4.06 6.98
C ASP A 55 3.41 -3.93 7.62
N THR A 56 3.13 -2.79 8.25
CA THR A 56 1.83 -2.51 8.86
C THR A 56 0.73 -2.46 7.80
N ALA A 57 0.97 -1.78 6.67
CA ALA A 57 0.01 -1.72 5.57
C ALA A 57 -0.29 -3.10 4.97
N ASP A 58 0.73 -3.92 4.75
CA ASP A 58 0.60 -5.29 4.24
C ASP A 58 -0.20 -6.19 5.18
N LYS A 59 0.02 -6.08 6.50
CA LYS A 59 -0.80 -6.75 7.51
C LYS A 59 -2.27 -6.30 7.45
N CYS A 60 -2.53 -5.00 7.33
CA CYS A 60 -3.88 -4.47 7.17
C CYS A 60 -4.57 -5.00 5.91
N ILE A 61 -3.86 -5.06 4.78
CA ILE A 61 -4.38 -5.62 3.52
C ILE A 61 -4.72 -7.10 3.69
N ARG A 62 -3.83 -7.90 4.27
CA ARG A 62 -4.07 -9.33 4.53
C ARG A 62 -5.26 -9.57 5.45
N MET A 63 -5.44 -8.73 6.46
CA MET A 63 -6.60 -8.78 7.35
C MET A 63 -7.90 -8.53 6.57
N ILE A 64 -7.95 -7.48 5.74
CA ILE A 64 -9.11 -7.18 4.89
C ILE A 64 -9.42 -8.35 3.97
N VAL A 65 -8.43 -8.94 3.30
CA VAL A 65 -8.66 -10.08 2.40
C VAL A 65 -9.20 -11.31 3.15
N THR A 66 -8.74 -11.53 4.39
CA THR A 66 -9.14 -12.68 5.21
C THR A 66 -10.62 -12.62 5.59
N GLU A 67 -11.18 -11.42 5.81
CA GLU A 67 -12.62 -11.22 6.05
C GLU A 67 -13.51 -11.77 4.91
N PHE A 68 -12.97 -11.89 3.69
CA PHE A 68 -13.72 -12.32 2.50
C PHE A 68 -13.41 -13.77 2.08
N ARG A 69 -12.75 -14.57 2.93
CA ARG A 69 -12.30 -15.93 2.56
C ARG A 69 -13.41 -16.81 1.97
N THR A 70 -14.64 -16.67 2.43
CA THR A 70 -15.81 -17.45 1.99
C THR A 70 -16.83 -16.63 1.19
N ALA A 71 -16.53 -15.36 0.88
CA ALA A 71 -17.48 -14.45 0.26
C ALA A 71 -17.49 -14.56 -1.28
N PRO A 72 -18.66 -14.49 -1.95
CA PRO A 72 -18.74 -14.51 -3.42
C PRO A 72 -17.99 -13.36 -4.10
N ALA A 73 -17.91 -12.20 -3.44
CA ALA A 73 -17.23 -11.01 -3.96
C ALA A 73 -15.72 -10.97 -3.65
N ARG A 74 -15.14 -12.08 -3.17
CA ARG A 74 -13.72 -12.19 -2.80
C ARG A 74 -12.77 -11.79 -3.92
N GLU A 75 -13.07 -12.17 -5.16
CA GLU A 75 -12.15 -11.97 -6.28
C GLU A 75 -11.83 -10.49 -6.52
N GLN A 76 -12.84 -9.61 -6.42
CA GLN A 76 -12.64 -8.17 -6.59
C GLN A 76 -11.72 -7.61 -5.49
N VAL A 77 -11.94 -8.02 -4.24
CA VAL A 77 -11.12 -7.58 -3.09
C VAL A 77 -9.69 -8.10 -3.22
N VAL A 78 -9.51 -9.37 -3.60
CA VAL A 78 -8.21 -10.01 -3.80
C VAL A 78 -7.43 -9.33 -4.94
N ARG A 79 -8.08 -9.02 -6.06
CA ARG A 79 -7.42 -8.36 -7.20
C ARG A 79 -6.86 -6.99 -6.81
N LYS A 80 -7.64 -6.20 -6.07
CA LYS A 80 -7.20 -4.89 -5.58
C LYS A 80 -6.08 -5.02 -4.53
N ALA A 81 -6.24 -5.96 -3.59
CA ALA A 81 -5.24 -6.23 -2.56
C ALA A 81 -3.90 -6.66 -3.17
N LYS A 82 -3.92 -7.53 -4.17
CA LYS A 82 -2.71 -7.98 -4.87
C LYS A 82 -1.92 -6.81 -5.45
N SER A 83 -2.59 -5.91 -6.18
CA SER A 83 -1.94 -4.72 -6.72
C SER A 83 -1.27 -3.84 -5.65
N LEU A 84 -1.81 -3.78 -4.43
CA LEU A 84 -1.19 -3.03 -3.33
C LEU A 84 -0.02 -3.79 -2.70
N VAL A 85 -0.14 -5.11 -2.55
CA VAL A 85 0.97 -5.95 -2.05
C VAL A 85 2.16 -5.86 -2.99
N ASP A 86 1.95 -5.97 -4.31
CA ASP A 86 3.01 -5.85 -5.31
C ASP A 86 3.74 -4.49 -5.21
N LEU A 87 3.00 -3.38 -4.99
CA LEU A 87 3.58 -2.05 -4.78
C LEU A 87 4.33 -1.93 -3.44
N ILE A 88 3.84 -2.57 -2.38
CA ILE A 88 4.52 -2.61 -1.09
C ILE A 88 5.84 -3.38 -1.19
N GLU A 89 5.84 -4.51 -1.90
CA GLU A 89 7.04 -5.31 -2.13
C GLU A 89 8.08 -4.51 -2.91
N LEU A 90 7.67 -3.86 -4.00
CA LEU A 90 8.54 -2.96 -4.77
C LEU A 90 9.15 -1.86 -3.88
N ALA A 91 8.32 -1.17 -3.08
CA ALA A 91 8.80 -0.11 -2.18
C ALA A 91 9.75 -0.63 -1.10
N ARG A 92 9.52 -1.85 -0.56
CA ARG A 92 10.44 -2.48 0.40
C ARG A 92 11.78 -2.77 -0.25
N ASP A 93 11.80 -3.28 -1.47
CA ASP A 93 13.03 -3.57 -2.20
C ASP A 93 13.81 -2.29 -2.47
N GLU A 94 13.14 -1.23 -2.95
CA GLU A 94 13.75 0.08 -3.16
C GLU A 94 14.39 0.62 -1.87
N ILE A 95 13.63 0.67 -0.76
CA ILE A 95 14.13 1.16 0.53
C ILE A 95 15.26 0.29 1.11
N SER A 96 15.17 -1.03 0.91
CA SER A 96 16.18 -1.97 1.38
C SER A 96 17.51 -1.78 0.64
N ASN A 97 17.44 -1.46 -0.65
CA ASN A 97 18.60 -1.26 -1.51
C ASN A 97 19.13 0.19 -1.54
N TYR A 98 18.38 1.17 -1.02
CA TYR A 98 18.64 2.63 -1.10
C TYR A 98 19.96 3.15 -0.46
N ARG A 99 20.93 2.29 -0.10
CA ARG A 99 22.16 2.70 0.61
C ARG A 99 23.43 1.91 0.24
N ASP A 100 23.44 1.13 -0.84
CA ASP A 100 24.68 0.45 -1.30
C ASP A 100 25.49 1.28 -2.31
N ASP A 101 24.82 2.25 -2.93
CA ASP A 101 25.29 3.12 -4.00
C ASP A 101 26.08 4.35 -3.50
N GLY A 102 26.19 4.53 -2.18
CA GLY A 102 26.92 5.64 -1.54
C GLY A 102 28.33 5.31 -1.03
N ARG A 103 28.82 4.07 -1.18
CA ARG A 103 30.20 3.68 -0.80
C ARG A 103 31.00 3.12 -1.96
N VAL A 104 31.14 3.92 -3.01
CA VAL A 104 32.39 3.92 -3.79
C VAL A 104 32.81 5.37 -3.91
N LEU A 105 33.98 5.69 -3.33
CA LEU A 105 34.95 6.73 -3.69
C LEU A 105 35.64 7.30 -2.44
N SER A 106 36.67 6.58 -1.96
CA SER A 106 38.05 7.06 -1.70
C SER A 106 38.76 6.09 -0.78
#